data_AF-A0A7Y7TXP9-F1
#
_entry.id   AF-A0A7Y7TXP9-F1
#
_cell.length_a   1.000
_cell.length_b   1.000
_cell.length_c   1.000
_cell.angle_alpha   90.00
_cell.angle_beta   90.00
_cell.angle_gamma   90.00
#
_symmetry.space_group_name_H-M   'P 1'
#
loop_
_entity.id
_entity.type
_entity.pdbx_description
1 polymer ?
#
loop_
_entity_poly.entity_id
_entity_poly.type
_entity_poly.pdbx_seq_one_letter_code
_entity_poly.pdbx_strand_id
1 'polypeptide(L)'
;MRKSVLLLAFLVISVASFAQMKKDRTTAYNYWQKHELAKAKEYIDKASESPDAASDAKVWYYKGSIYLDLSVSPELRVLYPNALETAYESNSKAKLLDTKNEFKTEILTNLLTIAGRYYDLGVGLVQAANATRTSYQDAAANFEKSLKISSENNVIDTSVFLGLGISYSYAGDTANAIKAYKKLIEMGAKEPSAYNSLSNLYKGKGDYDNAFKYVKEGLELYPSNTDMNVTQVNLFIATKQHNKALESLFKVREKEPENVSIQYAIGVTYDLLKNDTLLPQADRDKYFKEAVTAYEKTIKMDSTHFDALFNLGVIYFNKGGDVINVANKLPLSESKKYDDMIAEGKNNLKMALPNFERAEKLNPNDSQLLLSLKEIYTRLAMMDKLQQINAKLNK
;
A
#
# COMPACT_ATOMS: atom_id res chain seq x y z
N MET A 1 47.34 -51.21 25.68
CA MET A 1 47.91 -49.90 26.02
C MET A 1 47.53 -48.78 25.04
N ARG A 2 47.70 -48.90 23.71
CA ARG A 2 47.37 -47.81 22.77
C ARG A 2 45.92 -47.29 22.83
N LYS A 3 44.91 -48.16 22.95
CA LYS A 3 43.50 -47.75 23.10
C LYS A 3 43.23 -47.00 24.41
N SER A 4 43.85 -47.43 25.51
CA SER A 4 43.70 -46.81 26.83
C SER A 4 44.38 -45.44 26.91
N VAL A 5 45.52 -45.26 26.24
CA VAL A 5 46.24 -43.97 26.15
C VAL A 5 45.49 -42.96 25.28
N LEU A 6 44.88 -43.42 24.18
CA LEU A 6 44.03 -42.57 23.34
C LEU A 6 42.76 -42.12 24.08
N LEU A 7 42.13 -43.02 24.84
CA LEU A 7 40.98 -42.68 25.71
C LEU A 7 41.37 -41.68 26.81
N LEU A 8 42.51 -41.87 27.47
CA LEU A 8 42.99 -40.93 28.48
C LEU A 8 43.33 -39.55 27.89
N ALA A 9 43.98 -39.52 26.72
CA ALA A 9 44.31 -38.27 26.03
C ALA A 9 43.04 -37.52 25.59
N PHE A 10 42.04 -38.23 25.07
CA PHE A 10 40.74 -37.65 24.72
C PHE A 10 40.03 -37.06 25.95
N LEU A 11 40.07 -37.76 27.08
CA LEU A 11 39.46 -37.32 28.33
C LEU A 11 40.14 -36.07 28.91
N VAL A 12 41.48 -35.98 28.80
CA VAL A 12 42.24 -34.80 29.25
C VAL A 12 41.96 -33.59 28.34
N ILE A 13 41.86 -33.80 27.03
CA ILE A 13 41.53 -32.73 26.07
C ILE A 13 40.10 -32.21 26.31
N SER A 14 39.12 -33.09 26.57
CA SER A 14 37.74 -32.66 26.85
C SER A 14 37.63 -31.89 28.18
N VAL A 15 38.35 -32.31 29.23
CA VAL A 15 38.33 -31.59 30.52
C VAL A 15 38.98 -30.20 30.42
N ALA A 16 40.07 -30.08 29.66
CA ALA A 16 40.73 -28.79 29.44
C ALA A 16 39.85 -27.83 28.61
N SER A 17 39.21 -28.34 27.53
CA SER A 17 38.23 -27.59 26.72
C SER A 17 37.10 -27.05 27.59
N PHE A 18 36.52 -27.89 28.43
CA PHE A 18 35.40 -27.51 29.29
C PHE A 18 35.77 -26.45 30.34
N ALA A 19 36.95 -26.57 30.96
CA ALA A 19 37.45 -25.58 31.92
C ALA A 19 37.70 -24.22 31.25
N GLN A 20 38.28 -24.22 30.04
CA GLN A 20 38.53 -23.01 29.28
C GLN A 20 37.21 -22.33 28.85
N MET A 21 36.25 -23.09 28.34
CA MET A 21 34.91 -22.58 28.00
C MET A 21 34.25 -21.89 29.20
N LYS A 22 34.29 -22.49 30.40
CA LYS A 22 33.72 -21.89 31.61
C LYS A 22 34.40 -20.58 31.98
N LYS A 23 35.73 -20.51 31.83
CA LYS A 23 36.51 -19.30 32.08
C LYS A 23 36.13 -18.18 31.10
N ASP A 24 36.05 -18.49 29.81
CA ASP A 24 35.70 -17.51 28.78
C ASP A 24 34.25 -17.03 28.95
N ARG A 25 33.30 -17.93 29.24
CA ARG A 25 31.92 -17.58 29.58
C ARG A 25 31.83 -16.65 30.79
N THR A 26 32.58 -16.92 31.85
CA THR A 26 32.59 -16.07 33.06
C THR A 26 33.20 -14.70 32.77
N THR A 27 34.28 -14.69 31.98
CA THR A 27 34.93 -13.44 31.54
C THR A 27 33.97 -12.60 30.69
N ALA A 28 33.26 -13.23 29.75
CA ALA A 28 32.25 -12.58 28.93
C ALA A 28 31.13 -11.95 29.78
N TYR A 29 30.60 -12.70 30.76
CA TYR A 29 29.61 -12.19 31.69
C TYR A 29 30.12 -10.96 32.45
N ASN A 30 31.34 -11.01 32.97
CA ASN A 30 31.93 -9.88 33.71
C ASN A 30 32.09 -8.62 32.86
N TYR A 31 32.48 -8.75 31.59
CA TYR A 31 32.51 -7.61 30.66
C TYR A 31 31.12 -7.12 30.30
N TRP A 32 30.16 -8.03 30.13
CA TRP A 32 28.78 -7.68 29.86
C TRP A 32 28.16 -6.86 30.99
N GLN A 33 28.36 -7.26 32.26
CA GLN A 33 27.90 -6.50 33.44
C GLN A 33 28.55 -5.11 33.57
N LYS A 34 29.70 -4.90 32.92
CA LYS A 34 30.38 -3.59 32.84
C LYS A 34 29.97 -2.78 31.60
N HIS A 35 29.01 -3.27 30.82
CA HIS A 35 28.61 -2.70 29.52
C HIS A 35 29.77 -2.59 28.50
N GLU A 36 30.82 -3.39 28.65
CA GLU A 36 31.94 -3.47 27.70
C GLU A 36 31.61 -4.48 26.57
N LEU A 37 30.58 -4.17 25.78
CA LEU A 37 29.91 -5.14 24.88
C LEU A 37 30.84 -5.77 23.82
N ALA A 38 31.79 -5.02 23.27
CA ALA A 38 32.74 -5.57 22.28
C ALA A 38 33.67 -6.64 22.89
N LYS A 39 34.11 -6.46 24.14
CA LYS A 39 34.90 -7.47 24.85
C LYS A 39 34.02 -8.64 25.30
N ALA A 40 32.82 -8.35 25.79
CA ALA A 40 31.84 -9.39 26.12
C ALA A 40 31.59 -10.32 24.93
N LYS A 41 31.41 -9.73 23.72
CA LYS A 41 31.29 -10.44 22.45
C LYS A 41 32.51 -11.33 22.16
N GLU A 42 33.72 -10.78 22.27
CA GLU A 42 34.97 -11.51 22.00
C GLU A 42 35.05 -12.80 22.85
N TYR A 43 34.80 -12.70 24.15
CA TYR A 43 34.91 -13.84 25.05
C TYR A 43 33.73 -14.80 24.92
N ILE A 44 32.51 -14.33 24.63
CA ILE A 44 31.37 -15.24 24.47
C ILE A 44 31.44 -16.02 23.15
N ASP A 45 32.01 -15.42 22.10
CA ASP A 45 32.26 -16.13 20.84
C ASP A 45 33.26 -17.27 21.06
N LYS A 46 34.40 -16.98 21.71
CA LYS A 46 35.39 -18.00 22.12
C LYS A 46 34.76 -19.13 22.94
N ALA A 47 33.92 -18.79 23.93
CA ALA A 47 33.22 -19.79 24.72
C ALA A 47 32.28 -20.65 23.86
N SER A 48 31.57 -20.05 22.90
CA SER A 48 30.59 -20.74 22.05
C SER A 48 31.19 -21.67 21.00
N GLU A 49 32.49 -21.52 20.69
CA GLU A 49 33.23 -22.40 19.76
C GLU A 49 33.67 -23.72 20.40
N SER A 50 33.66 -23.81 21.74
CA SER A 50 33.99 -25.05 22.45
C SER A 50 32.97 -26.15 22.11
N PRO A 51 33.40 -27.40 21.85
CA PRO A 51 32.48 -28.53 21.68
C PRO A 51 31.52 -28.72 22.86
N ASP A 52 31.97 -28.40 24.07
CA ASP A 52 31.18 -28.54 25.29
C ASP A 52 30.02 -27.53 25.35
N ALA A 53 30.13 -26.41 24.63
CA ALA A 53 29.11 -25.37 24.57
C ALA A 53 27.81 -25.90 23.95
N ALA A 54 27.86 -26.94 23.13
CA ALA A 54 26.67 -27.55 22.52
C ALA A 54 25.61 -27.97 23.56
N SER A 55 26.02 -28.22 24.81
CA SER A 55 25.15 -28.63 25.92
C SER A 55 24.98 -27.57 27.03
N ASP A 56 25.64 -26.40 26.93
CA ASP A 56 25.66 -25.40 28.00
C ASP A 56 24.66 -24.26 27.72
N ALA A 57 23.48 -24.33 28.33
CA ALA A 57 22.43 -23.31 28.18
C ALA A 57 22.91 -21.89 28.54
N LYS A 58 23.81 -21.76 29.51
CA LYS A 58 24.31 -20.47 30.01
C LYS A 58 25.21 -19.77 28.99
N VAL A 59 26.02 -20.52 28.23
CA VAL A 59 26.79 -19.95 27.09
C VAL A 59 25.85 -19.33 26.07
N TRP A 60 24.81 -20.06 25.64
CA TRP A 60 23.89 -19.57 24.61
C TRP A 60 22.98 -18.46 25.10
N TYR A 61 22.57 -18.49 26.37
CA TYR A 61 21.83 -17.38 26.99
C TYR A 61 22.67 -16.10 27.02
N TYR A 62 23.90 -16.16 27.54
CA TYR A 62 24.78 -14.99 27.58
C TYR A 62 25.11 -14.48 26.17
N LYS A 63 25.36 -15.38 25.21
CA LYS A 63 25.55 -14.99 23.80
C LYS A 63 24.31 -14.26 23.28
N GLY A 64 23.14 -14.83 23.49
CA GLY A 64 21.86 -14.24 23.10
C GLY A 64 21.66 -12.83 23.65
N SER A 65 21.89 -12.63 24.95
CA SER A 65 21.71 -11.33 25.60
C SER A 65 22.76 -10.30 25.17
N ILE A 66 24.04 -10.68 25.08
CA ILE A 66 25.11 -9.78 24.63
C ILE A 66 24.85 -9.32 23.20
N TYR A 67 24.47 -10.22 22.30
CA TYR A 67 24.16 -9.88 20.92
C TYR A 67 22.87 -9.06 20.78
N LEU A 68 21.89 -9.25 21.67
CA LEU A 68 20.73 -8.37 21.74
C LEU A 68 21.14 -6.94 22.10
N ASP A 69 21.96 -6.76 23.14
CA ASP A 69 22.48 -5.44 23.55
C ASP A 69 23.30 -4.76 22.44
N LEU A 70 24.12 -5.53 21.71
CA LEU A 70 24.83 -5.03 20.53
C LEU A 70 23.88 -4.53 19.44
N SER A 71 22.77 -5.23 19.21
CA SER A 71 21.80 -4.89 18.16
C SER A 71 20.99 -3.61 18.46
N VAL A 72 20.87 -3.23 19.73
CA VAL A 72 20.11 -2.05 20.16
C VAL A 72 21.00 -0.84 20.43
N SER A 73 22.31 -1.02 20.64
CA SER A 73 23.27 0.08 20.76
C SER A 73 23.34 0.90 19.45
N PRO A 74 23.10 2.22 19.49
CA PRO A 74 23.17 3.08 18.31
C PRO A 74 24.52 3.02 17.59
N GLU A 75 25.62 2.97 18.34
CA GLU A 75 26.99 2.98 17.84
C GLU A 75 27.41 1.60 17.32
N LEU A 76 27.04 0.54 18.03
CA LEU A 76 27.54 -0.81 17.76
C LEU A 76 26.69 -1.57 16.74
N ARG A 77 25.39 -1.28 16.60
CA ARG A 77 24.52 -1.99 15.64
C ARG A 77 25.00 -1.88 14.19
N VAL A 78 25.68 -0.78 13.85
CA VAL A 78 26.27 -0.58 12.51
C VAL A 78 27.49 -1.47 12.30
N LEU A 79 28.27 -1.72 13.36
CA LEU A 79 29.46 -2.57 13.32
C LEU A 79 29.10 -4.07 13.33
N TYR A 80 27.92 -4.41 13.87
CA TYR A 80 27.45 -5.79 14.00
C TYR A 80 26.05 -5.95 13.38
N PRO A 81 25.91 -5.85 12.04
CA PRO A 81 24.61 -5.85 11.38
C PRO A 81 23.81 -7.14 11.59
N ASN A 82 24.49 -8.26 11.84
CA ASN A 82 23.85 -9.57 12.08
C ASN A 82 23.60 -9.85 13.57
N ALA A 83 23.77 -8.85 14.45
CA ALA A 83 23.68 -9.08 15.88
C ALA A 83 22.29 -9.53 16.33
N LEU A 84 21.23 -8.96 15.75
CA LEU A 84 19.86 -9.33 16.09
C LEU A 84 19.53 -10.79 15.72
N GLU A 85 20.03 -11.26 14.57
CA GLU A 85 19.88 -12.65 14.14
C GLU A 85 20.67 -13.61 15.04
N THR A 86 21.91 -13.25 15.36
CA THR A 86 22.74 -14.03 16.30
C THR A 86 22.10 -14.10 17.69
N ALA A 87 21.46 -13.01 18.13
CA ALA A 87 20.71 -12.96 19.39
C ALA A 87 19.53 -13.93 19.38
N TYR A 88 18.76 -13.99 18.28
CA TYR A 88 17.64 -14.92 18.12
C TYR A 88 18.10 -16.38 18.16
N GLU A 89 19.10 -16.73 17.34
CA GLU A 89 19.60 -18.10 17.24
C GLU A 89 20.14 -18.59 18.58
N SER A 90 20.89 -17.73 19.28
CA SER A 90 21.49 -18.06 20.57
C SER A 90 20.43 -18.20 21.67
N ASN A 91 19.45 -17.29 21.76
CA ASN A 91 18.36 -17.42 22.74
C ASN A 91 17.46 -18.63 22.44
N SER A 92 17.21 -18.93 21.16
CA SER A 92 16.43 -20.12 20.76
C SER A 92 17.15 -21.40 21.15
N LYS A 93 18.47 -21.47 20.94
CA LYS A 93 19.29 -22.59 21.40
C LYS A 93 19.34 -22.69 22.92
N ALA A 94 19.47 -21.56 23.62
CA ALA A 94 19.42 -21.51 25.08
C ALA A 94 18.10 -22.07 25.62
N LYS A 95 16.96 -21.69 25.01
CA LYS A 95 15.61 -22.17 25.38
C LYS A 95 15.51 -23.70 25.29
N LEU A 96 16.12 -24.31 24.28
CA LEU A 96 16.12 -25.77 24.11
C LEU A 96 17.00 -26.49 25.15
N LEU A 97 18.09 -25.85 25.56
CA LEU A 97 19.06 -26.43 26.51
C LEU A 97 18.68 -26.19 27.98
N ASP A 98 17.91 -25.15 28.29
CA ASP A 98 17.50 -24.76 29.64
C ASP A 98 16.39 -25.66 30.22
N THR A 99 16.69 -26.95 30.33
CA THR A 99 15.77 -27.98 30.86
C THR A 99 15.40 -27.76 32.33
N LYS A 100 16.19 -26.97 33.06
CA LYS A 100 15.96 -26.62 34.47
C LYS A 100 15.18 -25.31 34.64
N ASN A 101 14.88 -24.61 33.55
CA ASN A 101 14.25 -23.29 33.55
C ASN A 101 15.01 -22.23 34.38
N GLU A 102 16.35 -22.30 34.42
CA GLU A 102 17.20 -21.32 35.13
C GLU A 102 17.10 -19.92 34.51
N PHE A 103 16.86 -19.85 33.19
CA PHE A 103 16.81 -18.61 32.40
C PHE A 103 15.51 -18.44 31.62
N LYS A 104 14.47 -19.21 31.95
CA LYS A 104 13.23 -19.27 31.17
C LYS A 104 12.62 -17.89 30.92
N THR A 105 12.55 -17.06 31.96
CA THR A 105 11.92 -15.73 31.89
C THR A 105 12.76 -14.77 31.07
N GLU A 106 14.07 -14.77 31.29
CA GLU A 106 15.04 -13.91 30.63
C GLU A 106 15.15 -14.24 29.14
N ILE A 107 15.22 -15.53 28.79
CA ILE A 107 15.23 -15.99 27.40
C ILE A 107 13.91 -15.61 26.70
N LEU A 108 12.76 -15.81 27.35
CA LEU A 108 11.49 -15.41 26.78
C LEU A 108 11.42 -13.90 26.57
N THR A 109 11.88 -13.12 27.55
CA THR A 109 11.97 -11.65 27.45
C THR A 109 12.83 -11.25 26.26
N ASN A 110 14.02 -11.82 26.13
CA ASN A 110 14.92 -11.57 25.00
C ASN A 110 14.26 -11.90 23.66
N LEU A 111 13.61 -13.07 23.54
CA LEU A 111 12.94 -13.47 22.30
C LEU A 111 11.80 -12.51 21.92
N LEU A 112 11.00 -12.07 22.89
CA LEU A 112 9.93 -11.10 22.64
C LEU A 112 10.49 -9.70 22.31
N THR A 113 11.58 -9.27 22.94
CA THR A 113 12.29 -8.05 22.54
C THR A 113 12.77 -8.16 21.11
N ILE A 114 13.41 -9.26 20.73
CA ILE A 114 13.88 -9.49 19.35
C ILE A 114 12.72 -9.47 18.35
N ALA A 115 11.58 -10.09 18.67
CA ALA A 115 10.38 -10.04 17.84
C ALA A 115 9.89 -8.60 17.65
N GLY A 116 9.85 -7.79 18.72
CA GLY A 116 9.51 -6.37 18.66
C GLY A 116 10.50 -5.57 17.81
N ARG A 117 11.79 -5.87 17.88
CA ARG A 117 12.80 -5.21 17.04
C ARG A 117 12.61 -5.49 15.55
N TYR A 118 12.32 -6.74 15.18
CA TYR A 118 11.98 -7.06 13.80
C TYR A 118 10.70 -6.35 13.35
N TYR A 119 9.69 -6.26 14.22
CA TYR A 119 8.48 -5.49 13.94
C TYR A 119 8.80 -4.01 13.66
N ASP A 120 9.58 -3.36 14.52
CA ASP A 120 9.97 -1.94 14.38
C ASP A 120 10.77 -1.69 13.10
N LEU A 121 11.66 -2.61 12.71
CA LEU A 121 12.39 -2.53 11.44
C LEU A 121 11.43 -2.60 10.25
N GLY A 122 10.43 -3.48 10.30
CA GLY A 122 9.38 -3.56 9.28
C GLY A 122 8.58 -2.26 9.17
N VAL A 123 8.17 -1.68 10.30
CA VAL A 123 7.46 -0.39 10.33
C VAL A 123 8.32 0.73 9.75
N GLY A 124 9.59 0.81 10.13
CA GLY A 124 10.51 1.83 9.62
C GLY A 124 10.67 1.78 8.10
N LEU A 125 10.71 0.57 7.52
CA LEU A 125 10.78 0.38 6.07
C LEU A 125 9.48 0.78 5.36
N VAL A 126 8.30 0.50 5.95
CA VAL A 126 6.99 0.92 5.42
C VAL A 126 6.83 2.44 5.43
N GLN A 127 7.33 3.10 6.48
CA GLN A 127 7.16 4.55 6.68
C GLN A 127 8.27 5.40 6.02
N ALA A 128 9.27 4.77 5.41
CA ALA A 128 10.35 5.49 4.75
C ALA A 128 9.82 6.36 3.59
N ALA A 129 10.23 7.63 3.54
CA ALA A 129 9.75 8.59 2.54
C ALA A 129 9.99 8.15 1.08
N ASN A 130 11.02 7.34 0.85
CA ASN A 130 11.38 6.79 -0.46
C ASN A 130 11.15 5.26 -0.52
N ALA A 131 10.15 4.74 0.19
CA ALA A 131 9.82 3.32 0.18
C ALA A 131 9.57 2.84 -1.26
N THR A 132 10.31 1.81 -1.66
CA THR A 132 10.18 1.17 -2.97
C THR A 132 9.56 -0.21 -2.81
N ARG A 133 9.20 -0.85 -3.93
CA ARG A 133 8.77 -2.25 -3.94
C ARG A 133 9.74 -3.16 -3.16
N THR A 134 11.05 -2.95 -3.30
CA THR A 134 12.07 -3.70 -2.54
C THR A 134 12.01 -3.39 -1.05
N SER A 135 11.85 -2.12 -0.66
CA SER A 135 11.68 -1.73 0.75
C SER A 135 10.49 -2.43 1.41
N TYR A 136 9.39 -2.63 0.67
CA TYR A 136 8.23 -3.38 1.15
C TYR A 136 8.46 -4.89 1.22
N GLN A 137 9.29 -5.47 0.33
CA GLN A 137 9.72 -6.87 0.45
C GLN A 137 10.56 -7.07 1.72
N ASP A 138 11.49 -6.16 1.98
CA ASP A 138 12.33 -6.18 3.18
C ASP A 138 11.47 -5.97 4.45
N ALA A 139 10.47 -5.09 4.38
CA ALA A 139 9.52 -4.89 5.48
C ALA A 139 8.74 -6.17 5.79
N ALA A 140 8.23 -6.85 4.76
CA ALA A 140 7.53 -8.13 4.91
C ALA A 140 8.44 -9.18 5.57
N ALA A 141 9.68 -9.33 5.11
CA ALA A 141 10.64 -10.26 5.69
C ALA A 141 10.90 -10.01 7.19
N ASN A 142 10.96 -8.73 7.60
CA ASN A 142 11.09 -8.35 9.00
C ASN A 142 9.82 -8.70 9.81
N PHE A 143 8.63 -8.39 9.31
CA PHE A 143 7.39 -8.80 9.98
C PHE A 143 7.24 -10.33 10.06
N GLU A 144 7.71 -11.09 9.07
CA GLU A 144 7.71 -12.55 9.13
C GLU A 144 8.65 -13.11 10.20
N LYS A 145 9.87 -12.53 10.34
CA LYS A 145 10.77 -12.87 11.44
C LYS A 145 10.12 -12.56 12.79
N SER A 146 9.49 -11.40 12.94
CA SER A 146 8.73 -11.03 14.14
C SER A 146 7.64 -12.06 14.45
N LEU A 147 6.77 -12.36 13.47
CA LEU A 147 5.66 -13.30 13.62
C LEU A 147 6.16 -14.72 13.96
N LYS A 148 7.24 -15.18 13.34
CA LYS A 148 7.84 -16.49 13.63
C LYS A 148 8.21 -16.61 15.11
N ILE A 149 8.97 -15.63 15.62
CA ILE A 149 9.44 -15.62 17.01
C ILE A 149 8.26 -15.51 17.97
N SER A 150 7.33 -14.60 17.70
CA SER A 150 6.09 -14.45 18.45
C SER A 150 5.27 -15.74 18.51
N SER A 151 5.13 -16.45 17.39
CA SER A 151 4.37 -17.71 17.30
C SER A 151 5.06 -18.85 18.05
N GLU A 152 6.38 -18.99 17.95
CA GLU A 152 7.19 -19.96 18.71
C GLU A 152 7.11 -19.76 20.24
N ASN A 153 6.60 -18.61 20.67
CA ASN A 153 6.44 -18.22 22.06
C ASN A 153 4.97 -17.97 22.46
N ASN A 154 4.00 -18.28 21.59
CA ASN A 154 2.56 -18.10 21.83
C ASN A 154 2.11 -16.66 22.16
N VAL A 155 2.80 -15.65 21.62
CA VAL A 155 2.47 -14.23 21.79
C VAL A 155 2.33 -13.59 20.42
N ILE A 156 1.15 -13.71 19.81
CA ILE A 156 0.86 -13.18 18.47
C ILE A 156 0.00 -11.92 18.59
N ASP A 157 0.54 -10.78 18.17
CA ASP A 157 -0.22 -9.53 18.01
C ASP A 157 -0.83 -9.47 16.60
N THR A 158 -2.07 -9.03 16.50
CA THR A 158 -2.75 -8.71 15.24
C THR A 158 -2.00 -7.69 14.39
N SER A 159 -1.29 -6.73 14.99
CA SER A 159 -0.58 -5.65 14.29
C SER A 159 0.43 -6.16 13.25
N VAL A 160 1.06 -7.32 13.49
CA VAL A 160 2.00 -7.93 12.54
C VAL A 160 1.31 -8.34 11.23
N PHE A 161 0.05 -8.77 11.26
CA PHE A 161 -0.70 -9.13 10.06
C PHE A 161 -1.13 -7.90 9.26
N LEU A 162 -1.38 -6.77 9.93
CA LEU A 162 -1.58 -5.48 9.25
C LEU A 162 -0.29 -5.04 8.54
N GLY A 163 0.85 -5.10 9.23
CA GLY A 163 2.17 -4.81 8.67
C GLY A 163 2.50 -5.70 7.46
N LEU A 164 2.27 -7.01 7.56
CA LEU A 164 2.42 -7.96 6.46
C LEU A 164 1.48 -7.65 5.29
N GLY A 165 0.20 -7.38 5.56
CA GLY A 165 -0.80 -7.06 4.54
C GLY A 165 -0.41 -5.83 3.72
N ILE A 166 0.00 -4.77 4.42
CA ILE A 166 0.47 -3.52 3.79
C ILE A 166 1.73 -3.81 2.96
N SER A 167 2.74 -4.42 3.58
CA SER A 167 4.03 -4.70 2.93
C SER A 167 3.86 -5.55 1.68
N TYR A 168 3.11 -6.64 1.76
CA TYR A 168 2.85 -7.49 0.60
C TYR A 168 2.06 -6.79 -0.51
N SER A 169 1.08 -5.94 -0.15
CA SER A 169 0.30 -5.20 -1.14
C SER A 169 1.17 -4.26 -1.96
N TYR A 170 2.01 -3.45 -1.30
CA TYR A 170 2.90 -2.51 -1.98
C TYR A 170 4.13 -3.20 -2.62
N ALA A 171 4.52 -4.38 -2.14
CA ALA A 171 5.48 -5.25 -2.81
C ALA A 171 4.91 -5.94 -4.07
N GLY A 172 3.61 -5.82 -4.34
CA GLY A 172 2.92 -6.49 -5.45
C GLY A 172 2.75 -8.00 -5.27
N ASP A 173 2.93 -8.53 -4.05
CA ASP A 173 2.61 -9.91 -3.70
C ASP A 173 1.16 -9.99 -3.22
N THR A 174 0.25 -9.96 -4.18
CA THR A 174 -1.20 -9.98 -3.92
C THR A 174 -1.64 -11.23 -3.15
N ALA A 175 -0.99 -12.37 -3.36
CA ALA A 175 -1.41 -13.63 -2.76
C ALA A 175 -1.14 -13.63 -1.24
N ASN A 176 0.04 -13.21 -0.82
CA ASN A 176 0.37 -13.15 0.60
C ASN A 176 -0.28 -11.96 1.31
N ALA A 177 -0.50 -10.84 0.60
CA ALA A 177 -1.30 -9.72 1.13
C ALA A 177 -2.72 -10.16 1.53
N ILE A 178 -3.41 -10.89 0.64
CA ILE A 178 -4.75 -11.42 0.93
C ILE A 178 -4.74 -12.34 2.15
N LYS A 179 -3.75 -13.24 2.27
CA LYS A 179 -3.64 -14.13 3.44
C LYS A 179 -3.47 -13.34 4.73
N ALA A 180 -2.59 -12.33 4.73
CA ALA A 180 -2.31 -11.51 5.91
C ALA A 180 -3.55 -10.73 6.37
N TYR A 181 -4.24 -10.03 5.45
CA TYR A 181 -5.46 -9.30 5.81
C TYR A 181 -6.61 -10.20 6.24
N LYS A 182 -6.79 -11.37 5.59
CA LYS A 182 -7.78 -12.35 6.06
C LYS A 182 -7.48 -12.83 7.47
N LYS A 183 -6.20 -13.13 7.77
CA LYS A 183 -5.80 -13.57 9.10
C LYS A 183 -6.03 -12.48 10.15
N LEU A 184 -5.76 -11.22 9.81
CA LEU A 184 -6.06 -10.06 10.65
C LEU A 184 -7.56 -9.99 11.02
N ILE A 185 -8.44 -10.15 10.03
CA ILE A 185 -9.90 -10.17 10.23
C ILE A 185 -10.34 -11.39 11.04
N GLU A 186 -9.81 -12.59 10.75
CA GLU A 186 -10.10 -13.83 11.48
C GLU A 186 -9.72 -13.73 12.97
N MET A 187 -8.71 -12.93 13.30
CA MET A 187 -8.31 -12.65 14.68
C MET A 187 -9.18 -11.58 15.37
N GLY A 188 -10.20 -11.05 14.70
CA GLY A 188 -11.13 -10.08 15.26
C GLY A 188 -10.57 -8.66 15.38
N ALA A 189 -9.50 -8.33 14.64
CA ALA A 189 -8.94 -6.99 14.65
C ALA A 189 -9.94 -5.96 14.12
N LYS A 190 -10.04 -4.81 14.80
CA LYS A 190 -10.95 -3.72 14.44
C LYS A 190 -10.32 -2.78 13.42
N GLU A 191 -9.98 -3.30 12.25
CA GLU A 191 -9.26 -2.58 11.20
C GLU A 191 -10.08 -2.45 9.90
N PRO A 192 -10.82 -1.34 9.70
CA PRO A 192 -11.61 -1.11 8.48
C PRO A 192 -10.75 -1.15 7.20
N SER A 193 -9.49 -0.71 7.33
CA SER A 193 -8.50 -0.69 6.24
C SER A 193 -8.25 -2.07 5.63
N ALA A 194 -8.39 -3.15 6.42
CA ALA A 194 -8.19 -4.52 5.96
C ALA A 194 -9.26 -4.97 4.96
N TYR A 195 -10.53 -4.66 5.23
CA TYR A 195 -11.66 -4.96 4.33
C TYR A 195 -11.53 -4.20 3.01
N ASN A 196 -11.19 -2.91 3.09
CA ASN A 196 -10.96 -2.08 1.93
C ASN A 196 -9.78 -2.60 1.08
N SER A 197 -8.69 -3.00 1.73
CA SER A 197 -7.50 -3.54 1.06
C SER A 197 -7.82 -4.87 0.37
N LEU A 198 -8.51 -5.80 1.04
CA LEU A 198 -8.96 -7.05 0.43
C LEU A 198 -9.84 -6.80 -0.79
N SER A 199 -10.83 -5.92 -0.67
CA SER A 199 -11.73 -5.58 -1.77
C SER A 199 -10.94 -5.09 -3.00
N ASN A 200 -9.99 -4.17 -2.80
CA ASN A 200 -9.15 -3.65 -3.87
C ASN A 200 -8.19 -4.70 -4.47
N LEU A 201 -7.63 -5.60 -3.64
CA LEU A 201 -6.76 -6.68 -4.11
C LEU A 201 -7.55 -7.68 -4.96
N TYR A 202 -8.77 -8.07 -4.56
CA TYR A 202 -9.63 -8.94 -5.37
C TYR A 202 -10.11 -8.25 -6.66
N LYS A 203 -10.44 -6.96 -6.59
CA LYS A 203 -10.75 -6.14 -7.78
C LYS A 203 -9.60 -6.16 -8.78
N GLY A 204 -8.36 -5.97 -8.32
CA GLY A 204 -7.16 -6.01 -9.15
C GLY A 204 -6.93 -7.37 -9.83
N LYS A 205 -7.42 -8.45 -9.23
CA LYS A 205 -7.43 -9.80 -9.83
C LYS A 205 -8.60 -10.06 -10.78
N GLY A 206 -9.54 -9.11 -10.91
CA GLY A 206 -10.80 -9.31 -11.63
C GLY A 206 -11.83 -10.19 -10.90
N ASP A 207 -11.56 -10.55 -9.63
CA ASP A 207 -12.49 -11.32 -8.79
C ASP A 207 -13.46 -10.37 -8.09
N TYR A 208 -14.46 -9.90 -8.85
CA TYR A 208 -15.42 -8.92 -8.38
C TYR A 208 -16.36 -9.47 -7.29
N ASP A 209 -16.62 -10.77 -7.27
CA ASP A 209 -17.47 -11.40 -6.26
C ASP A 209 -16.85 -11.28 -4.87
N ASN A 210 -15.57 -11.65 -4.71
CA ASN A 210 -14.88 -11.44 -3.45
C ASN A 210 -14.65 -9.96 -3.15
N ALA A 211 -14.43 -9.12 -4.17
CA ALA A 211 -14.30 -7.69 -3.95
C ALA A 211 -15.56 -7.07 -3.34
N PHE A 212 -16.76 -7.44 -3.87
CA PHE A 212 -18.04 -7.01 -3.31
C PHE A 212 -18.32 -7.62 -1.94
N LYS A 213 -17.95 -8.88 -1.71
CA LYS A 213 -18.07 -9.52 -0.40
C LYS A 213 -17.36 -8.71 0.69
N TYR A 214 -16.06 -8.45 0.51
CA TYR A 214 -15.26 -7.80 1.55
C TYR A 214 -15.64 -6.33 1.78
N VAL A 215 -16.01 -5.58 0.73
CA VAL A 215 -16.51 -4.21 0.94
C VAL A 215 -17.87 -4.21 1.66
N LYS A 216 -18.74 -5.19 1.39
CA LYS A 216 -20.03 -5.32 2.07
C LYS A 216 -19.84 -5.66 3.55
N GLU A 217 -19.03 -6.68 3.88
CA GLU A 217 -18.71 -7.04 5.26
C GLU A 217 -18.10 -5.85 6.02
N GLY A 218 -17.18 -5.12 5.38
CA GLY A 218 -16.60 -3.91 5.95
C GLY A 218 -17.61 -2.80 6.22
N LEU A 219 -18.56 -2.55 5.30
CA LEU A 219 -19.61 -1.54 5.48
C LEU A 219 -20.69 -1.96 6.48
N GLU A 220 -20.94 -3.26 6.67
CA GLU A 220 -21.82 -3.76 7.74
C GLU A 220 -21.25 -3.45 9.13
N LEU A 221 -19.92 -3.53 9.29
CA LEU A 221 -19.22 -3.21 10.55
C LEU A 221 -18.93 -1.71 10.70
N TYR A 222 -18.66 -1.02 9.61
CA TYR A 222 -18.23 0.38 9.58
C TYR A 222 -19.04 1.19 8.55
N PRO A 223 -20.35 1.40 8.78
CA PRO A 223 -21.30 1.96 7.80
C PRO A 223 -21.05 3.42 7.42
N SER A 224 -20.14 4.11 8.12
CA SER A 224 -19.76 5.50 7.86
C SER A 224 -18.30 5.64 7.38
N ASN A 225 -17.63 4.55 7.02
CA ASN A 225 -16.27 4.62 6.47
C ASN A 225 -16.32 5.09 5.01
N THR A 226 -15.83 6.30 4.75
CA THR A 226 -15.86 6.95 3.43
C THR A 226 -15.08 6.15 2.38
N ASP A 227 -13.88 5.65 2.72
CA ASP A 227 -13.04 4.89 1.79
C ASP A 227 -13.71 3.62 1.27
N MET A 228 -14.42 2.89 2.14
CA MET A 228 -15.16 1.70 1.73
C MET A 228 -16.37 2.03 0.87
N ASN A 229 -17.07 3.14 1.14
CA ASN A 229 -18.15 3.60 0.27
C ASN A 229 -17.61 3.95 -1.12
N VAL A 230 -16.47 4.64 -1.20
CA VAL A 230 -15.77 4.94 -2.47
C VAL A 230 -15.36 3.65 -3.18
N THR A 231 -14.80 2.67 -2.48
CA THR A 231 -14.44 1.37 -3.05
C THR A 231 -15.66 0.63 -3.59
N GLN A 232 -16.80 0.66 -2.89
CA GLN A 232 -18.04 0.05 -3.37
C GLN A 232 -18.54 0.73 -4.66
N VAL A 233 -18.52 2.06 -4.72
CA VAL A 233 -18.88 2.82 -5.93
C VAL A 233 -17.97 2.44 -7.09
N ASN A 234 -16.65 2.38 -6.85
CA ASN A 234 -15.67 1.98 -7.87
C ASN A 234 -15.91 0.56 -8.37
N LEU A 235 -16.34 -0.36 -7.51
CA LEU A 235 -16.72 -1.72 -7.92
C LEU A 235 -17.99 -1.73 -8.77
N PHE A 236 -19.00 -0.94 -8.41
CA PHE A 236 -20.20 -0.80 -9.24
C PHE A 236 -19.86 -0.21 -10.61
N ILE A 237 -18.99 0.79 -10.68
CA ILE A 237 -18.52 1.35 -11.95
C ILE A 237 -17.76 0.29 -12.76
N ALA A 238 -16.81 -0.42 -12.16
CA ALA A 238 -16.01 -1.45 -12.84
C ALA A 238 -16.86 -2.61 -13.39
N THR A 239 -18.00 -2.88 -12.75
CA THR A 239 -18.96 -3.92 -13.16
C THR A 239 -20.17 -3.37 -13.93
N LYS A 240 -20.10 -2.12 -14.40
CA LYS A 240 -21.15 -1.43 -15.19
C LYS A 240 -22.50 -1.30 -14.47
N GLN A 241 -22.53 -1.41 -13.15
CA GLN A 241 -23.71 -1.23 -12.30
C GLN A 241 -23.91 0.25 -11.93
N HIS A 242 -23.93 1.15 -12.93
CA HIS A 242 -23.90 2.60 -12.72
C HIS A 242 -25.07 3.15 -11.89
N ASN A 243 -26.28 2.57 -12.02
CA ASN A 243 -27.42 2.97 -11.20
C ASN A 243 -27.20 2.69 -9.70
N LYS A 244 -26.56 1.56 -9.36
CA LYS A 244 -26.20 1.25 -7.97
C LYS A 244 -25.09 2.17 -7.45
N ALA A 245 -24.13 2.53 -8.33
CA ALA A 245 -23.11 3.52 -8.01
C ALA A 245 -23.76 4.88 -7.62
N LEU A 246 -24.72 5.36 -8.40
CA LEU A 246 -25.47 6.59 -8.08
C LEU A 246 -26.23 6.48 -6.76
N GLU A 247 -26.93 5.37 -6.51
CA GLU A 247 -27.65 5.15 -5.25
C GLU A 247 -26.71 5.24 -4.03
N SER A 248 -25.56 4.57 -4.09
CA SER A 248 -24.54 4.65 -3.03
C SER A 248 -23.97 6.06 -2.89
N LEU A 249 -23.63 6.73 -4.00
CA LEU A 249 -23.10 8.09 -3.97
C LEU A 249 -24.08 9.08 -3.35
N PHE A 250 -25.39 8.94 -3.62
CA PHE A 250 -26.40 9.80 -3.01
C PHE A 250 -26.52 9.59 -1.51
N LYS A 251 -26.48 8.35 -1.02
CA LYS A 251 -26.46 8.05 0.42
C LYS A 251 -25.22 8.63 1.12
N VAL A 252 -24.06 8.59 0.47
CA VAL A 252 -22.83 9.18 1.03
C VAL A 252 -22.94 10.71 1.05
N ARG A 253 -23.42 11.32 -0.04
CA ARG A 253 -23.62 12.77 -0.14
C ARG A 253 -24.59 13.31 0.90
N GLU A 254 -25.61 12.55 1.31
CA GLU A 254 -26.51 12.94 2.41
C GLU A 254 -25.75 13.14 3.74
N LYS A 255 -24.71 12.34 3.99
CA LYS A 255 -23.87 12.43 5.18
C LYS A 255 -22.72 13.43 5.03
N GLU A 256 -22.18 13.55 3.82
CA GLU A 256 -21.02 14.37 3.49
C GLU A 256 -21.34 15.34 2.32
N PRO A 257 -22.22 16.33 2.52
CA PRO A 257 -22.70 17.20 1.44
C PRO A 257 -21.59 18.08 0.82
N GLU A 258 -20.53 18.35 1.59
CA GLU A 258 -19.39 19.18 1.19
C GLU A 258 -18.22 18.38 0.58
N ASN A 259 -18.35 17.05 0.47
CA ASN A 259 -17.28 16.23 -0.11
C ASN A 259 -17.26 16.37 -1.64
N VAL A 260 -16.31 17.18 -2.13
CA VAL A 260 -16.09 17.47 -3.56
C VAL A 260 -15.91 16.20 -4.38
N SER A 261 -15.20 15.20 -3.84
CA SER A 261 -14.92 13.93 -4.53
C SER A 261 -16.19 13.13 -4.82
N ILE A 262 -17.17 13.16 -3.89
CA ILE A 262 -18.47 12.50 -4.08
C ILE A 262 -19.26 13.20 -5.16
N GLN A 263 -19.27 14.54 -5.16
CA GLN A 263 -19.98 15.32 -6.17
C GLN A 263 -19.36 15.11 -7.58
N TYR A 264 -18.04 15.04 -7.66
CA TYR A 264 -17.33 14.70 -8.90
C TYR A 264 -17.65 13.28 -9.39
N ALA A 265 -17.64 12.29 -8.49
CA ALA A 265 -17.95 10.90 -8.82
C ALA A 265 -19.40 10.72 -9.34
N ILE A 266 -20.35 11.53 -8.84
CA ILE A 266 -21.71 11.57 -9.39
C ILE A 266 -21.69 12.04 -10.86
N GLY A 267 -20.93 13.09 -11.17
CA GLY A 267 -20.77 13.59 -12.53
C GLY A 267 -20.17 12.54 -13.47
N VAL A 268 -19.09 11.88 -13.04
CA VAL A 268 -18.48 10.76 -13.78
C VAL A 268 -19.47 9.63 -14.01
N THR A 269 -20.25 9.26 -13.00
CA THR A 269 -21.22 8.15 -13.12
C THR A 269 -22.34 8.49 -14.11
N TYR A 270 -22.81 9.75 -14.13
CA TYR A 270 -23.78 10.20 -15.13
C TYR A 270 -23.19 10.30 -16.53
N ASP A 271 -21.93 10.71 -16.69
CA ASP A 271 -21.26 10.71 -17.99
C ASP A 271 -21.12 9.28 -18.55
N LEU A 272 -20.81 8.30 -17.70
CA LEU A 272 -20.81 6.89 -18.07
C LEU A 272 -22.19 6.41 -18.54
N LEU A 273 -23.26 6.74 -17.81
CA LEU A 273 -24.64 6.42 -18.20
C LEU A 273 -25.05 7.11 -19.50
N LYS A 274 -24.66 8.37 -19.72
CA LYS A 274 -24.87 9.07 -20.98
C LYS A 274 -24.24 8.31 -22.15
N ASN A 275 -23.08 7.70 -21.95
CA ASN A 275 -22.37 7.00 -23.03
C ASN A 275 -22.82 5.54 -23.22
N ASP A 276 -23.78 5.04 -22.41
CA ASP A 276 -24.31 3.70 -22.55
C ASP A 276 -25.31 3.62 -23.72
N THR A 277 -24.84 3.08 -24.84
CA THR A 277 -25.63 2.94 -26.08
C THR A 277 -26.85 2.02 -25.92
N LEU A 278 -26.91 1.21 -24.86
CA LEU A 278 -28.05 0.34 -24.56
C LEU A 278 -29.24 1.11 -23.97
N LEU A 279 -29.02 2.32 -23.45
CA LEU A 279 -30.07 3.15 -22.88
C LEU A 279 -30.82 3.95 -23.97
N PRO A 280 -32.12 4.22 -23.80
CA PRO A 280 -32.85 5.12 -24.68
C PRO A 280 -32.18 6.49 -24.82
N GLN A 281 -32.29 7.11 -26.01
CA GLN A 281 -31.71 8.45 -26.25
C GLN A 281 -32.21 9.48 -25.23
N ALA A 282 -33.50 9.44 -24.87
CA ALA A 282 -34.09 10.34 -23.88
C ALA A 282 -33.41 10.23 -22.49
N ASP A 283 -33.05 9.00 -22.08
CA ASP A 283 -32.33 8.78 -20.83
C ASP A 283 -30.89 9.30 -20.93
N ARG A 284 -30.21 9.05 -22.04
CA ARG A 284 -28.86 9.61 -22.29
C ARG A 284 -28.85 11.14 -22.29
N ASP A 285 -29.88 11.77 -22.88
CA ASP A 285 -30.03 13.23 -22.88
C ASP A 285 -30.30 13.79 -21.48
N LYS A 286 -31.07 13.05 -20.66
CA LYS A 286 -31.23 13.36 -19.24
C LYS A 286 -29.89 13.26 -18.52
N TYR A 287 -29.16 12.15 -18.68
CA TYR A 287 -27.88 11.94 -18.03
C TYR A 287 -26.80 12.92 -18.47
N PHE A 288 -26.82 13.41 -19.71
CA PHE A 288 -25.99 14.53 -20.13
C PHE A 288 -26.21 15.77 -19.25
N LYS A 289 -27.47 16.17 -19.03
CA LYS A 289 -27.80 17.35 -18.20
C LYS A 289 -27.39 17.15 -16.74
N GLU A 290 -27.60 15.94 -16.22
CA GLU A 290 -27.22 15.58 -14.85
C GLU A 290 -25.69 15.57 -14.67
N ALA A 291 -24.93 15.05 -15.64
CA ALA A 291 -23.47 15.08 -15.63
C ALA A 291 -22.92 16.50 -15.65
N VAL A 292 -23.44 17.36 -16.55
CA VAL A 292 -23.10 18.79 -16.61
C VAL A 292 -23.36 19.47 -15.27
N THR A 293 -24.58 19.31 -14.74
CA THR A 293 -24.98 19.91 -13.45
C THR A 293 -24.07 19.45 -12.32
N ALA A 294 -23.71 18.17 -12.31
CA ALA A 294 -22.85 17.60 -11.29
C ALA A 294 -21.43 18.17 -11.35
N TYR A 295 -20.83 18.28 -12.54
CA TYR A 295 -19.52 18.89 -12.73
C TYR A 295 -19.51 20.38 -12.44
N GLU A 296 -20.54 21.12 -12.84
CA GLU A 296 -20.68 22.54 -12.49
C GLU A 296 -20.74 22.74 -10.99
N LYS A 297 -21.47 21.88 -10.27
CA LYS A 297 -21.49 21.88 -8.80
C LYS A 297 -20.11 21.54 -8.22
N THR A 298 -19.40 20.55 -8.76
CA THR A 298 -18.01 20.26 -8.35
C THR A 298 -17.11 21.49 -8.53
N ILE A 299 -17.17 22.15 -9.68
CA ILE A 299 -16.37 23.35 -9.99
C ILE A 299 -16.76 24.54 -9.09
N LYS A 300 -18.03 24.62 -8.67
CA LYS A 300 -18.48 25.62 -7.70
C LYS A 300 -17.91 25.36 -6.30
N MET A 301 -17.82 24.11 -5.89
CA MET A 301 -17.26 23.71 -4.60
C MET A 301 -15.73 23.82 -4.59
N ASP A 302 -15.08 23.45 -5.69
CA ASP A 302 -13.65 23.58 -5.92
C ASP A 302 -13.38 24.11 -7.34
N SER A 303 -13.09 25.41 -7.41
CA SER A 303 -12.81 26.10 -8.67
C SER A 303 -11.51 25.67 -9.37
N THR A 304 -10.66 24.91 -8.67
CA THR A 304 -9.37 24.40 -9.14
C THR A 304 -9.38 22.89 -9.39
N HIS A 305 -10.56 22.24 -9.35
CA HIS A 305 -10.67 20.81 -9.61
C HIS A 305 -10.41 20.49 -11.10
N PHE A 306 -9.17 20.10 -11.41
CA PHE A 306 -8.72 19.85 -12.78
C PHE A 306 -9.63 18.86 -13.51
N ASP A 307 -9.93 17.70 -12.92
CA ASP A 307 -10.68 16.65 -13.63
C ASP A 307 -12.13 17.04 -13.94
N ALA A 308 -12.76 17.87 -13.09
CA ALA A 308 -14.12 18.34 -13.33
C ALA A 308 -14.16 19.36 -14.47
N LEU A 309 -13.17 20.27 -14.51
CA LEU A 309 -12.99 21.20 -15.63
C LEU A 309 -12.71 20.44 -16.93
N PHE A 310 -11.78 19.49 -16.88
CA PHE A 310 -11.42 18.68 -18.04
C PHE A 310 -12.63 17.89 -18.55
N ASN A 311 -13.32 17.14 -17.69
CA ASN A 311 -14.46 16.32 -18.11
C ASN A 311 -15.66 17.15 -18.58
N LEU A 312 -15.95 18.31 -17.95
CA LEU A 312 -16.99 19.20 -18.46
C LEU A 312 -16.62 19.76 -19.84
N GLY A 313 -15.35 20.08 -20.06
CA GLY A 313 -14.80 20.43 -21.37
C GLY A 313 -15.01 19.30 -22.40
N VAL A 314 -14.65 18.07 -22.04
CA VAL A 314 -14.81 16.86 -22.89
C VAL A 314 -16.27 16.62 -23.25
N ILE A 315 -17.20 16.76 -22.31
CA ILE A 315 -18.64 16.57 -22.55
C ILE A 315 -19.13 17.50 -23.66
N TYR A 316 -18.82 18.80 -23.56
CA TYR A 316 -19.23 19.78 -24.56
C TYR A 316 -18.45 19.63 -25.87
N PHE A 317 -17.16 19.29 -25.79
CA PHE A 317 -16.32 19.05 -26.96
C PHE A 317 -16.85 17.90 -27.81
N ASN A 318 -17.13 16.75 -27.18
CA ASN A 318 -17.69 15.58 -27.86
C ASN A 318 -19.06 15.89 -28.44
N LYS A 319 -19.96 16.54 -27.68
CA LYS A 319 -21.27 16.94 -28.18
C LYS A 319 -21.15 17.84 -29.43
N GLY A 320 -20.24 18.82 -29.39
CA GLY A 320 -19.99 19.70 -30.53
C GLY A 320 -19.44 18.94 -31.74
N GLY A 321 -18.48 18.04 -31.50
CA GLY A 321 -17.92 17.14 -32.52
C GLY A 321 -18.97 16.26 -33.17
N ASP A 322 -19.80 15.58 -32.37
CA ASP A 322 -20.85 14.67 -32.82
C ASP A 322 -21.89 15.39 -33.67
N VAL A 323 -22.35 16.57 -33.24
CA VAL A 323 -23.32 17.38 -33.99
C VAL A 323 -22.74 17.79 -35.34
N ILE A 324 -21.48 18.26 -35.39
CA ILE A 324 -20.80 18.62 -36.65
C ILE A 324 -20.63 17.39 -37.55
N ASN A 325 -20.27 16.23 -36.97
CA ASN A 325 -20.11 14.99 -37.72
C ASN A 325 -21.41 14.50 -38.34
N VAL A 326 -22.55 14.70 -37.66
CA VAL A 326 -23.87 14.40 -38.22
C VAL A 326 -24.22 15.43 -39.31
N ALA A 327 -23.95 16.72 -39.09
CA ALA A 327 -24.19 17.76 -40.09
C ALA A 327 -23.49 17.46 -41.41
N ASN A 328 -22.20 17.07 -41.36
CA ASN A 328 -21.38 16.75 -42.53
C ASN A 328 -21.87 15.55 -43.35
N LYS A 329 -22.84 14.77 -42.85
CA LYS A 329 -23.44 13.63 -43.56
C LYS A 329 -24.79 13.97 -44.19
N LEU A 330 -25.31 15.19 -44.01
CA LEU A 330 -26.57 15.61 -44.60
C LEU A 330 -26.45 15.76 -46.12
N PRO A 331 -27.52 15.47 -46.89
CA PRO A 331 -27.53 15.74 -48.32
C PRO A 331 -27.50 17.25 -48.59
N LEU A 332 -26.96 17.65 -49.75
CA LEU A 332 -26.88 19.07 -50.16
C LEU A 332 -28.24 19.79 -50.18
N SER A 333 -29.34 19.04 -50.30
CA SER A 333 -30.70 19.56 -50.22
C SER A 333 -31.11 20.05 -48.82
N GLU A 334 -30.42 19.64 -47.76
CA GLU A 334 -30.70 20.00 -46.37
C GLU A 334 -29.80 21.15 -45.86
N SER A 335 -29.47 22.12 -46.72
CA SER A 335 -28.52 23.21 -46.40
C SER A 335 -28.83 23.99 -45.13
N LYS A 336 -30.10 24.34 -44.90
CA LYS A 336 -30.51 25.06 -43.67
C LYS A 336 -30.22 24.24 -42.40
N LYS A 337 -30.55 22.96 -42.42
CA LYS A 337 -30.33 22.06 -41.27
C LYS A 337 -28.84 21.84 -41.04
N TYR A 338 -28.04 21.75 -42.10
CA TYR A 338 -26.59 21.74 -42.01
C TYR A 338 -26.08 22.99 -41.28
N ASP A 339 -26.50 24.18 -41.70
CA ASP A 339 -26.05 25.44 -41.07
C ASP A 339 -26.45 25.52 -39.59
N ASP A 340 -27.68 25.13 -39.26
CA ASP A 340 -28.20 25.09 -37.88
C ASP A 340 -27.36 24.13 -37.00
N MET A 341 -27.04 22.94 -37.50
CA MET A 341 -26.23 21.96 -36.77
C MET A 341 -24.77 22.40 -36.63
N ILE A 342 -24.18 23.03 -37.65
CA ILE A 342 -22.83 23.62 -37.54
C ILE A 342 -22.80 24.71 -36.47
N ALA A 343 -23.85 25.55 -36.41
CA ALA A 343 -23.97 26.57 -35.37
C ALA A 343 -24.10 25.97 -33.97
N GLU A 344 -24.94 24.94 -33.79
CA GLU A 344 -25.07 24.18 -32.54
C GLU A 344 -23.73 23.56 -32.12
N GLY A 345 -23.04 22.91 -33.06
CA GLY A 345 -21.75 22.29 -32.82
C GLY A 345 -20.71 23.29 -32.34
N LYS A 346 -20.59 24.43 -33.04
CA LYS A 346 -19.70 25.53 -32.62
C LYS A 346 -20.08 26.12 -31.26
N ASN A 347 -21.37 26.20 -30.93
CA ASN A 347 -21.80 26.67 -29.61
C ASN A 347 -21.34 25.72 -28.49
N ASN A 348 -21.45 24.41 -28.70
CA ASN A 348 -20.92 23.42 -27.76
C ASN A 348 -19.39 23.54 -27.60
N LEU A 349 -18.64 23.72 -28.69
CA LEU A 349 -17.19 23.97 -28.59
C LEU A 349 -16.86 25.24 -27.80
N LYS A 350 -17.68 26.30 -27.91
CA LYS A 350 -17.54 27.51 -27.09
C LYS A 350 -17.81 27.27 -25.60
N MET A 351 -18.71 26.33 -25.26
CA MET A 351 -18.95 25.93 -23.87
C MET A 351 -17.80 25.06 -23.32
N ALA A 352 -17.17 24.24 -24.15
CA ALA A 352 -15.98 23.45 -23.78
C ALA A 352 -14.77 24.34 -23.46
N LEU A 353 -14.56 25.37 -24.28
CA LEU A 353 -13.37 26.21 -24.27
C LEU A 353 -12.97 26.79 -22.89
N PRO A 354 -13.83 27.50 -22.14
CA PRO A 354 -13.43 28.11 -20.87
C PRO A 354 -13.04 27.07 -19.81
N ASN A 355 -13.60 25.86 -19.89
CA ASN A 355 -13.26 24.77 -18.97
C ASN A 355 -11.87 24.22 -19.28
N PHE A 356 -11.57 23.98 -20.57
CA PHE A 356 -10.24 23.55 -20.98
C PHE A 356 -9.15 24.61 -20.77
N GLU A 357 -9.42 25.89 -21.02
CA GLU A 357 -8.43 26.96 -20.74
C GLU A 357 -8.13 27.09 -19.24
N ARG A 358 -9.11 26.83 -18.37
CA ARG A 358 -8.88 26.76 -16.92
C ARG A 358 -8.11 25.51 -16.53
N ALA A 359 -8.43 24.35 -17.09
CA ALA A 359 -7.69 23.11 -16.88
C ALA A 359 -6.22 23.26 -17.32
N GLU A 360 -5.96 23.96 -18.43
CA GLU A 360 -4.61 24.15 -18.98
C GLU A 360 -3.74 24.99 -18.05
N LYS A 361 -4.33 25.98 -17.36
CA LYS A 361 -3.60 26.75 -16.35
C LYS A 361 -3.15 25.90 -15.16
N LEU A 362 -3.91 24.85 -14.83
CA LEU A 362 -3.62 23.94 -13.72
C LEU A 362 -2.60 22.87 -14.13
N ASN A 363 -2.74 22.32 -15.35
CA ASN A 363 -1.81 21.34 -15.90
C ASN A 363 -1.43 21.71 -17.35
N PRO A 364 -0.41 22.57 -17.54
CA PRO A 364 -0.08 23.13 -18.85
C PRO A 364 0.59 22.15 -19.81
N ASN A 365 1.01 20.99 -19.32
CA ASN A 365 1.71 19.97 -20.10
C ASN A 365 0.85 18.73 -20.39
N ASP A 366 -0.44 18.76 -20.04
CA ASP A 366 -1.36 17.66 -20.35
C ASP A 366 -1.57 17.56 -21.87
N SER A 367 -1.02 16.51 -22.48
CA SER A 367 -1.02 16.37 -23.94
C SER A 367 -2.43 16.20 -24.52
N GLN A 368 -3.32 15.50 -23.82
CA GLN A 368 -4.69 15.26 -24.27
C GLN A 368 -5.51 16.55 -24.28
N LEU A 369 -5.34 17.38 -23.24
CA LEU A 369 -5.94 18.70 -23.14
C LEU A 369 -5.43 19.63 -24.23
N LEU A 370 -4.12 19.69 -24.45
CA LEU A 370 -3.52 20.55 -25.49
C LEU A 370 -4.01 20.15 -26.89
N LEU A 371 -4.14 18.86 -27.18
CA LEU A 371 -4.73 18.38 -28.44
C LEU A 371 -6.20 18.79 -28.59
N SER A 372 -6.99 18.70 -27.51
CA SER A 372 -8.40 19.12 -27.51
C SER A 372 -8.54 20.64 -27.75
N LEU A 373 -7.69 21.45 -27.10
CA LEU A 373 -7.63 22.90 -27.30
C LEU A 373 -7.20 23.26 -28.73
N LYS A 374 -6.19 22.57 -29.29
CA LYS A 374 -5.76 22.74 -30.69
C LYS A 374 -6.92 22.53 -31.65
N GLU A 375 -7.71 21.48 -31.44
CA GLU A 375 -8.87 21.18 -32.28
C GLU A 375 -9.96 22.24 -32.16
N ILE A 376 -10.30 22.66 -30.93
CA ILE A 376 -11.26 23.74 -30.70
C ILE A 376 -10.81 25.03 -31.38
N TYR A 377 -9.55 25.44 -31.18
CA TYR A 377 -9.02 26.66 -31.79
C TYR A 377 -9.03 26.59 -33.32
N THR A 378 -8.79 25.41 -33.90
CA THR A 378 -8.91 25.19 -35.34
C THR A 378 -10.36 25.35 -35.80
N ARG A 379 -11.32 24.65 -35.17
CA ARG A 379 -12.75 24.66 -35.53
C ARG A 379 -13.42 26.02 -35.31
N LEU A 380 -12.93 26.80 -34.35
CA LEU A 380 -13.41 28.16 -34.04
C LEU A 380 -12.58 29.28 -34.70
N ALA A 381 -11.59 28.93 -35.55
CA ALA A 381 -10.71 29.87 -36.26
C ALA A 381 -9.95 30.86 -35.35
N MET A 382 -9.50 30.41 -34.18
CA MET A 382 -8.73 31.18 -33.20
C MET A 382 -7.22 31.06 -33.44
N MET A 383 -6.71 31.69 -34.51
CA MET A 383 -5.35 31.47 -35.03
C MET A 383 -4.22 31.80 -34.04
N ASP A 384 -4.33 32.90 -33.29
CA ASP A 384 -3.30 33.29 -32.32
C ASP A 384 -3.14 32.24 -31.20
N LYS A 385 -4.27 31.73 -30.71
CA LYS A 385 -4.31 30.69 -29.68
C LYS A 385 -3.82 29.34 -30.23
N LEU A 386 -4.17 29.02 -31.47
CA LEU A 386 -3.68 27.83 -32.16
C LEU A 386 -2.14 27.83 -32.28
N GLN A 387 -1.54 28.98 -32.60
CA GLN A 387 -0.08 29.12 -32.65
C GLN A 387 0.57 28.87 -31.29
N GLN A 388 -0.01 29.42 -30.21
CA GLN A 388 0.48 29.21 -28.84
C GLN A 388 0.45 27.74 -28.42
N ILE A 389 -0.65 27.04 -28.71
CA ILE A 389 -0.78 25.61 -28.36
C ILE A 389 0.18 24.74 -29.17
N ASN A 390 0.35 25.00 -30.47
CA ASN A 390 1.31 24.24 -31.28
C ASN A 390 2.75 24.41 -30.77
N ALA A 391 3.12 25.59 -30.28
CA ALA A 391 4.43 25.81 -29.66
C ALA A 391 4.62 25.03 -28.35
N LYS A 392 3.55 24.77 -27.59
CA LYS A 392 3.59 23.93 -26.38
C LYS A 392 3.71 22.45 -26.70
N LEU A 393 2.99 21.96 -27.72
CA LEU A 393 3.01 20.56 -28.15
C LEU A 393 4.34 20.11 -28.78
N ASN A 394 5.17 21.06 -29.23
CA ASN A 394 6.46 20.79 -29.87
C ASN A 394 7.67 20.88 -28.91
N LYS A 395 7.42 21.07 -27.61
CA LYS A 395 8.43 21.03 -26.54
C LYS A 395 8.35 19.70 -25.82
#